data_AF-A0A8S3QZH4-F1
#
_entry.id   AF-A0A8S3QZH4-F1
#
_cell.length_a   1.000
_cell.length_b   1.000
_cell.length_c   1.000
_cell.angle_alpha   90.00
_cell.angle_beta   90.00
_cell.angle_gamma   90.00
#
_symmetry.space_group_name_H-M   'P 1'
#
loop_
_entity.id
_entity.type
_entity.pdbx_description
1 polymer ?
#
loop_
_entity_poly.entity_id
_entity_poly.type
_entity_poly.pdbx_seq_one_letter_code
_entity_poly.pdbx_strand_id
1 'polypeptide(L)'
;MSMIGVVQAGGWFAFFQSIGATGVGATSKMVLASTVSPMCAAICGSSEEIQDLKCNTHRINGMKGLDENVIKAEIVDNKAKCEGLCNDQTDCKAFRYLLKNRVCFVYNSNQHIEDDISESEFYVKRCVLCYMNTTKNAKGRDDEIESITKESSIKECVKYCIKSDDCIAVHFDGERCFKFTDQIKPYAKTGIDFSRKICKQFMD
;
A
#
# COMPACT_ATOMS: atom_id res chain seq x y z
N MET A 1 22.40 -66.76 42.66
CA MET A 1 22.01 -68.13 42.25
C MET A 1 20.51 -68.14 42.01
N SER A 2 20.11 -68.78 40.91
CA SER A 2 18.73 -69.14 40.51
C SER A 2 17.82 -67.99 40.11
N MET A 3 17.55 -67.78 38.82
CA MET A 3 16.79 -68.60 37.83
C MET A 3 15.26 -68.40 37.97
N ILE A 4 14.61 -67.83 36.92
CA ILE A 4 13.71 -68.47 35.92
C ILE A 4 12.34 -68.83 36.55
N GLY A 5 11.15 -68.60 35.96
CA GLY A 5 10.71 -68.22 34.61
C GLY A 5 9.21 -67.78 34.65
N VAL A 6 8.73 -67.04 33.64
CA VAL A 6 7.88 -67.47 32.49
C VAL A 6 6.52 -68.08 32.89
N VAL A 7 5.40 -67.48 32.42
CA VAL A 7 4.13 -68.06 31.86
C VAL A 7 3.30 -66.88 31.28
N GLN A 8 3.11 -66.74 29.96
CA GLN A 8 1.88 -66.99 29.13
C GLN A 8 0.59 -66.26 29.61
N ALA A 9 -0.39 -65.85 28.80
CA ALA A 9 -0.66 -65.69 27.36
C ALA A 9 -2.13 -65.21 27.25
N GLY A 10 -2.51 -64.58 26.13
CA GLY A 10 -3.91 -64.33 25.73
C GLY A 10 -4.52 -63.05 26.32
N GLY A 11 -5.34 -62.27 25.63
CA GLY A 11 -6.05 -62.45 24.37
C GLY A 11 -7.33 -61.61 24.46
N TRP A 12 -7.56 -60.77 23.44
CA TRP A 12 -8.84 -60.19 23.03
C TRP A 12 -9.66 -59.37 24.04
N PHE A 13 -9.73 -58.05 23.83
CA PHE A 13 -11.00 -57.30 23.86
C PHE A 13 -10.86 -56.04 23.00
N ALA A 14 -11.69 -55.94 21.97
CA ALA A 14 -11.96 -54.68 21.27
C ALA A 14 -12.97 -53.89 22.11
N PHE A 15 -12.70 -52.61 22.36
CA PHE A 15 -13.75 -51.65 22.69
C PHE A 15 -13.38 -50.27 22.14
N PHE A 16 -14.30 -49.73 21.35
CA PHE A 16 -14.32 -48.36 20.85
C PHE A 16 -14.22 -47.36 22.01
N GLN A 17 -13.30 -46.41 21.89
CA GLN A 17 -13.45 -45.09 22.50
C GLN A 17 -13.36 -44.02 21.42
N SER A 18 -14.42 -43.24 21.36
CA SER A 18 -14.58 -42.03 20.59
C SER A 18 -13.79 -40.86 21.20
N ILE A 19 -13.63 -39.81 20.39
CA ILE A 19 -13.35 -38.39 20.71
C ILE A 19 -11.87 -37.98 20.62
N GLY A 20 -11.63 -36.97 19.78
CA GLY A 20 -10.35 -36.27 19.60
C GLY A 20 -10.34 -35.57 18.24
N ALA A 21 -11.15 -34.53 18.09
CA ALA A 21 -10.68 -33.15 18.17
C ALA A 21 -10.02 -32.66 16.86
N THR A 22 -10.84 -31.92 16.12
CA THR A 22 -10.48 -30.76 15.28
C THR A 22 -9.03 -30.26 15.40
N GLY A 23 -8.26 -30.46 14.34
CA GLY A 23 -7.15 -29.62 13.90
C GLY A 23 -7.23 -29.60 12.38
N VAL A 24 -6.92 -28.54 11.64
CA VAL A 24 -6.12 -27.36 11.92
C VAL A 24 -6.65 -26.30 10.97
N GLY A 25 -7.25 -25.25 11.51
CA GLY A 25 -7.66 -24.06 10.77
C GLY A 25 -6.97 -22.86 11.38
N ALA A 26 -5.63 -22.83 11.30
CA ALA A 26 -4.87 -21.63 11.62
C ALA A 26 -5.20 -20.58 10.57
N THR A 27 -6.26 -19.81 10.82
CA THR A 27 -6.46 -18.53 10.17
C THR A 27 -5.32 -17.65 10.67
N SER A 28 -4.28 -17.54 9.85
CA SER A 28 -3.29 -16.48 9.99
C SER A 28 -4.07 -15.16 9.91
N LYS A 29 -4.39 -14.59 11.07
CA LYS A 29 -4.73 -13.18 11.17
C LYS A 29 -3.51 -12.44 10.63
N MET A 30 -3.62 -11.92 9.40
CA MET A 30 -2.70 -10.92 8.92
C MET A 30 -2.77 -9.76 9.92
N VAL A 31 -1.71 -9.62 10.70
CA VAL A 31 -1.42 -8.37 11.38
C VAL A 31 -1.09 -7.39 10.26
N LEU A 32 -2.09 -6.62 9.82
CA LEU A 32 -1.84 -5.41 9.05
C LEU A 32 -0.88 -4.56 9.88
N ALA A 33 0.19 -4.10 9.23
CA ALA A 33 1.06 -3.09 9.80
C ALA A 33 0.18 -1.95 10.34
N SER A 34 0.41 -1.57 11.59
CA SER A 34 -0.38 -0.60 12.36
C SER A 34 -0.31 0.85 11.85
N THR A 35 0.05 1.04 10.58
CA THR A 35 0.26 2.34 9.93
C THR A 35 -0.54 2.48 8.62
N VAL A 36 -1.38 1.51 8.27
CA VAL A 36 -2.24 1.60 7.09
C VAL A 36 -3.65 2.01 7.52
N SER A 37 -4.03 3.24 7.16
CA SER A 37 -5.35 3.82 7.44
C SER A 37 -6.50 2.89 6.98
N PRO A 38 -7.59 2.74 7.75
CA PRO A 38 -8.69 1.83 7.43
C PRO A 38 -9.45 2.17 6.13
N MET A 39 -9.30 3.38 5.59
CA MET A 39 -9.80 3.70 4.24
C MET A 39 -8.95 3.09 3.12
N CYS A 40 -7.65 2.84 3.33
CA CYS A 40 -6.85 2.07 2.39
C CYS A 40 -7.37 0.63 2.29
N ALA A 41 -7.78 0.04 3.41
CA ALA A 41 -8.30 -1.32 3.44
C ALA A 41 -9.65 -1.50 2.72
N ALA A 42 -10.48 -0.44 2.64
CA ALA A 42 -11.79 -0.48 2.01
C ALA A 42 -11.76 -0.29 0.47
N ILE A 43 -10.70 0.33 -0.07
CA ILE A 43 -10.51 0.54 -1.53
C ILE A 43 -9.64 -0.55 -2.16
N CYS A 44 -8.91 -1.33 -1.35
CA CYS A 44 -8.18 -2.52 -1.78
C CYS A 44 -9.16 -3.60 -2.28
N GLY A 45 -9.50 -3.53 -3.56
CA GLY A 45 -10.20 -4.59 -4.29
C GLY A 45 -9.51 -5.94 -4.13
N SER A 46 -10.27 -6.99 -4.40
CA SER A 46 -9.90 -8.41 -4.27
C SER A 46 -8.43 -8.73 -4.58
N SER A 47 -7.67 -9.03 -3.53
CA SER A 47 -6.59 -10.04 -3.35
C SER A 47 -5.45 -10.22 -4.38
N GLU A 48 -5.50 -9.74 -5.62
CA GLU A 48 -4.49 -10.08 -6.64
C GLU A 48 -3.86 -8.89 -7.39
N GLU A 49 -4.42 -7.68 -7.29
CA GLU A 49 -3.82 -6.49 -7.90
C GLU A 49 -2.83 -5.82 -6.95
N ILE A 50 -1.59 -5.63 -7.41
CA ILE A 50 -0.57 -4.88 -6.67
C ILE A 50 -0.87 -3.39 -6.83
N GLN A 51 -1.21 -2.74 -5.71
CA GLN A 51 -1.55 -1.33 -5.63
C GLN A 51 -0.58 -0.61 -4.68
N ASP A 52 -0.33 0.67 -4.93
CA ASP A 52 0.48 1.55 -4.09
C ASP A 52 -0.28 2.86 -3.89
N LEU A 53 -0.74 3.10 -2.65
CA LEU A 53 -1.35 4.36 -2.26
C LEU A 53 -0.30 5.24 -1.60
N LYS A 54 0.01 6.36 -2.23
CA LYS A 54 0.92 7.38 -1.70
C LYS A 54 0.12 8.64 -1.38
N CYS A 55 0.13 9.05 -0.12
CA CYS A 55 -0.43 10.32 0.32
C CYS A 55 0.70 11.29 0.63
N ASN A 56 0.75 12.39 -0.11
CA ASN A 56 1.75 13.44 0.07
C ASN A 56 1.05 14.73 0.50
N THR A 57 1.73 15.51 1.34
CA THR A 57 1.23 16.81 1.75
C THR A 57 1.95 17.90 0.95
N HIS A 58 1.18 18.79 0.33
CA HIS A 58 1.72 19.86 -0.49
C HIS A 58 1.44 21.20 0.17
N ARG A 59 2.49 22.02 0.31
CA ARG A 59 2.35 23.39 0.81
C ARG A 59 1.55 24.21 -0.20
N ILE A 60 0.57 24.95 0.30
CA ILE A 60 -0.16 25.96 -0.46
C ILE A 60 0.04 27.31 0.26
N ASN A 61 0.36 28.34 -0.52
CA ASN A 61 0.45 29.70 -0.02
C ASN A 61 -0.92 30.38 -0.16
N GLY A 62 -1.27 31.28 0.76
CA GLY A 62 -2.51 32.06 0.68
C GLY A 62 -3.76 31.24 0.96
N MET A 63 -3.75 30.40 1.99
CA MET A 63 -4.96 29.72 2.47
C MET A 63 -5.27 30.13 3.90
N LYS A 64 -6.45 30.70 4.10
CA LYS A 64 -7.07 30.85 5.41
C LYS A 64 -7.92 29.60 5.67
N GLY A 65 -7.53 28.80 6.67
CA GLY A 65 -8.40 27.71 7.12
C GLY A 65 -9.64 28.30 7.78
N LEU A 66 -10.83 27.87 7.37
CA LEU A 66 -12.07 28.18 8.06
C LEU A 66 -12.13 27.31 9.32
N ASP A 67 -12.29 27.95 10.48
CA ASP A 67 -12.29 27.28 11.78
C ASP A 67 -13.41 26.22 11.90
N GLU A 68 -14.47 26.34 11.09
CA GLU A 68 -15.61 25.41 11.04
C GLU A 68 -15.27 23.99 10.56
N ASN A 69 -14.11 23.81 9.92
CA ASN A 69 -13.67 22.52 9.39
C ASN A 69 -12.52 21.91 10.20
N VAL A 70 -12.14 22.54 11.31
CA VAL A 70 -11.09 22.04 12.19
C VAL A 70 -11.61 20.82 12.95
N ILE A 71 -11.04 19.65 12.66
CA ILE A 71 -11.32 18.43 13.42
C ILE A 71 -10.42 18.28 14.64
N LYS A 72 -9.22 18.87 14.59
CA LYS A 72 -8.28 18.81 15.70
C LYS A 72 -7.37 20.03 15.73
N ALA A 73 -7.15 20.58 16.92
CA ALA A 73 -6.14 21.60 17.18
C ALA A 73 -5.25 21.14 18.34
N GLU A 74 -3.94 21.09 18.15
CA GLU A 74 -2.99 20.62 19.16
C GLU A 74 -1.65 21.37 19.07
N ILE A 75 -1.01 21.61 20.22
CA ILE A 75 0.36 22.13 20.26
C ILE A 75 1.34 21.00 19.93
N VAL A 76 2.14 21.17 18.89
CA VAL A 76 3.11 20.17 18.42
C VAL A 76 4.50 20.77 18.22
N ASP A 77 5.52 19.96 18.46
CA ASP A 77 6.91 20.43 18.49
C ASP A 77 7.39 20.98 17.14
N ASN A 78 6.88 20.43 16.04
CA ASN A 78 7.28 20.77 14.68
C ASN A 78 6.20 20.38 13.65
N LYS A 79 6.40 20.84 12.42
CA LYS A 79 5.54 20.52 11.26
C LYS A 79 5.39 19.01 11.04
N ALA A 80 6.47 18.23 11.13
CA ALA A 80 6.42 16.79 10.85
C ALA A 80 5.45 16.05 11.80
N LYS A 81 5.38 16.49 13.07
CA LYS A 81 4.40 15.98 14.02
C LYS A 81 2.96 16.39 13.64
N CYS A 82 2.76 17.61 13.16
CA CYS A 82 1.46 18.06 12.63
C CYS A 82 1.01 17.24 11.40
N GLU A 83 1.95 16.96 10.50
CA GLU A 83 1.71 16.10 9.34
C GLU A 83 1.36 14.66 9.78
N GLY A 84 2.05 14.12 10.77
CA GLY A 84 1.71 12.84 11.41
C GLY A 84 0.27 12.83 11.93
N LEU A 85 -0.16 13.87 12.63
CA LEU A 85 -1.55 14.00 13.10
C LEU A 85 -2.56 13.95 11.95
N CYS A 86 -2.27 14.56 10.80
CA CYS A 86 -3.13 14.49 9.62
C CYS A 86 -3.08 13.11 8.92
N ASN A 87 -1.93 12.43 8.95
CA ASN A 87 -1.80 11.10 8.35
C ASN A 87 -2.53 10.02 9.17
N ASP A 88 -2.55 10.17 10.49
CA ASP A 88 -3.24 9.27 11.41
C ASP A 88 -4.77 9.42 11.36
N GLN A 89 -5.26 10.59 10.95
CA GLN A 89 -6.69 10.85 10.79
C GLN A 89 -7.15 10.48 9.37
N THR A 90 -8.15 9.59 9.30
CA THR A 90 -8.74 9.12 8.04
C THR A 90 -9.45 10.22 7.28
N ASP A 91 -10.07 11.14 8.01
CA ASP A 91 -10.85 12.25 7.48
C ASP A 91 -10.01 13.51 7.23
N CYS A 92 -8.73 13.53 7.63
CA CYS A 92 -7.89 14.69 7.36
C CYS A 92 -7.64 14.86 5.87
N LYS A 93 -7.99 16.04 5.35
CA LYS A 93 -7.70 16.50 4.00
C LYS A 93 -6.64 17.60 3.96
N ALA A 94 -6.44 18.33 5.05
CA ALA A 94 -5.43 19.37 5.14
C ALA A 94 -4.97 19.62 6.57
N PHE A 95 -3.81 20.25 6.74
CA PHE A 95 -3.36 20.77 8.02
C PHE A 95 -2.69 22.13 7.88
N ARG A 96 -2.69 22.90 8.97
CA ARG A 96 -2.01 24.19 9.08
C ARG A 96 -1.10 24.17 10.29
N TYR A 97 0.16 24.54 10.11
CA TYR A 97 1.12 24.66 11.20
C TYR A 97 1.51 26.13 11.42
N LEU A 98 1.24 26.63 12.62
CA LEU A 98 1.64 27.97 13.05
C LEU A 98 2.99 27.90 13.76
N LEU A 99 4.05 28.33 13.06
CA LEU A 99 5.42 28.25 13.57
C LEU A 99 5.62 29.00 14.90
N LYS A 100 5.02 30.20 15.03
CA LYS A 100 5.16 31.07 16.21
C LYS A 100 4.64 30.42 17.49
N ASN A 101 3.45 29.83 17.42
CA ASN A 101 2.74 29.31 18.60
C ASN A 101 2.79 27.78 18.68
N ARG A 102 3.44 27.13 17.71
CA ARG A 102 3.55 25.67 17.57
C ARG A 102 2.19 24.96 17.55
N VAL A 103 1.17 25.63 17.04
CA VAL A 103 -0.18 25.06 16.96
C VAL A 103 -0.38 24.39 15.61
N CYS A 104 -0.85 23.16 15.64
CA CYS A 104 -1.30 22.37 14.50
C CYS A 104 -2.83 22.40 14.43
N PHE A 105 -3.38 22.74 13.28
CA PHE A 105 -4.79 22.58 12.97
C PHE A 105 -4.94 21.53 11.88
N VAL A 106 -5.85 20.58 12.08
CA VAL A 106 -6.15 19.48 11.16
C VAL A 106 -7.57 19.71 10.66
N TYR A 107 -7.78 19.60 9.34
CA TYR A 107 -9.03 19.91 8.66
C TYR A 107 -9.57 18.69 7.90
N ASN A 108 -10.88 18.50 7.89
CA ASN A 108 -11.54 17.41 7.15
C ASN A 108 -12.10 17.78 5.77
N SER A 109 -11.96 19.04 5.36
CA SER A 109 -12.39 19.51 4.06
C SER A 109 -11.27 20.29 3.37
N ASN A 110 -11.27 20.24 2.03
CA ASN A 110 -10.40 21.08 1.23
C ASN A 110 -10.82 22.54 1.47
N GLN A 111 -9.95 23.32 2.11
CA GLN A 111 -10.24 24.71 2.39
C GLN A 111 -10.20 25.53 1.10
N HIS A 112 -11.02 26.58 1.03
CA HIS A 112 -10.98 27.53 -0.08
C HIS A 112 -9.71 28.39 0.00
N ILE A 113 -9.14 28.69 -1.17
CA ILE A 113 -8.02 29.64 -1.31
C ILE A 113 -8.62 31.05 -1.17
N GLU A 114 -8.48 31.65 0.01
CA GLU A 114 -8.59 33.09 0.16
C GLU A 114 -7.18 33.65 0.36
N ASP A 115 -6.78 34.58 -0.49
CA ASP A 115 -5.48 35.26 -0.47
C ASP A 115 -5.26 35.96 0.89
N ASP A 116 -4.71 35.24 1.85
CA ASP A 116 -4.29 35.78 3.14
C ASP A 116 -2.77 35.66 3.28
N ILE A 117 -2.12 36.79 3.50
CA ILE A 117 -0.65 36.99 3.54
C ILE A 117 -0.09 36.52 4.89
N SER A 118 -0.78 35.62 5.60
CA SER A 118 -0.38 35.20 6.93
C SER A 118 0.85 34.28 6.90
N GLU A 119 1.72 34.40 7.89
CA GLU A 119 2.94 33.58 8.10
C GLU A 119 2.67 32.09 8.37
N SER A 120 1.45 31.61 8.14
CA SER A 120 1.09 30.22 8.37
C SER A 120 1.42 29.34 7.16
N GLU A 121 1.90 28.14 7.43
CA GLU A 121 2.10 27.15 6.39
C GLU A 121 0.88 26.23 6.34
N PHE A 122 0.15 26.28 5.22
CA PHE A 122 -0.99 25.42 4.95
C PHE A 122 -0.58 24.27 4.04
N TYR A 123 -1.06 23.07 4.33
CA TYR A 123 -0.70 21.84 3.64
C TYR A 123 -1.95 21.04 3.30
N VAL A 124 -2.10 20.66 2.03
CA VAL A 124 -3.20 19.77 1.58
C VAL A 124 -2.66 18.36 1.40
N LYS A 125 -3.36 17.38 1.98
CA LYS A 125 -3.11 15.95 1.81
C LYS A 125 -3.69 15.54 0.45
N ARG A 126 -2.84 15.03 -0.42
CA ARG A 126 -3.21 14.50 -1.74
C ARG A 126 -2.80 13.05 -1.80
N CYS A 127 -3.79 12.17 -1.97
CA CYS A 127 -3.55 10.75 -2.11
C CYS A 127 -3.62 10.34 -3.58
N VAL A 128 -2.63 9.56 -4.01
CA VAL A 128 -2.54 8.99 -5.35
C VAL A 128 -2.49 7.48 -5.21
N LEU A 129 -3.46 6.80 -5.80
CA LEU A 129 -3.46 5.34 -5.90
C LEU A 129 -2.92 4.95 -7.26
N CYS A 130 -1.80 4.25 -7.25
CA CYS A 130 -1.21 3.65 -8.42
C CYS A 130 -1.49 2.16 -8.44
N TYR A 131 -1.79 1.62 -9.61
CA TYR A 131 -1.89 0.18 -9.84
C TYR A 131 -1.27 -0.16 -11.20
N MET A 132 -0.92 -1.43 -11.40
CA MET A 132 -0.33 -1.91 -12.64
C MET A 132 -1.36 -2.67 -13.46
N ASN A 133 -1.64 -2.21 -14.69
CA ASN A 133 -2.57 -2.85 -15.60
C ASN A 133 -1.82 -3.70 -16.62
N THR A 134 -2.00 -5.02 -16.55
CA THR A 134 -1.26 -6.00 -17.37
C THR A 134 -2.05 -6.43 -18.59
N THR A 135 -1.42 -6.30 -19.76
CA THR A 135 -1.89 -6.76 -21.07
C THR A 135 -1.01 -7.91 -21.54
N LYS A 136 -1.63 -9.06 -21.82
CA LYS A 136 -0.93 -10.21 -22.39
C LYS A 136 -0.62 -10.02 -23.86
N ASN A 137 0.41 -10.71 -24.33
CA ASN A 137 0.86 -10.70 -25.72
C ASN A 137 1.12 -9.28 -26.24
N ALA A 138 1.77 -8.45 -25.43
CA ALA A 138 2.06 -7.06 -25.73
C ALA A 138 3.51 -6.73 -25.33
N LYS A 139 4.18 -5.89 -26.13
CA LYS A 139 5.58 -5.51 -25.93
C LYS A 139 5.74 -3.98 -26.09
N GLY A 140 6.56 -3.36 -25.23
CA GLY A 140 7.05 -2.00 -25.43
C GLY A 140 8.10 -1.93 -26.55
N ARG A 141 8.48 -0.73 -26.98
CA ARG A 141 9.52 -0.56 -28.01
C ARG A 141 10.91 -0.70 -27.40
N ASP A 142 11.83 -1.33 -28.13
CA ASP A 142 13.16 -1.66 -27.60
C ASP A 142 14.06 -0.43 -27.44
N ASP A 143 13.81 0.63 -28.23
CA ASP A 143 14.50 1.91 -28.17
C ASP A 143 14.12 2.77 -26.95
N GLU A 144 13.09 2.38 -26.21
CA GLU A 144 12.59 3.10 -25.03
C GLU A 144 12.89 2.36 -23.71
N ILE A 145 13.66 1.27 -23.78
CA ILE A 145 14.04 0.50 -22.59
C ILE A 145 15.07 1.29 -21.79
N GLU A 146 14.73 1.60 -20.54
CA GLU A 146 15.64 2.28 -19.61
C GLU A 146 16.56 1.27 -18.92
N SER A 147 15.98 0.20 -18.37
CA SER A 147 16.75 -0.78 -17.59
C SER A 147 16.18 -2.19 -17.75
N ILE A 148 17.07 -3.17 -17.59
CA ILE A 148 16.73 -4.59 -17.68
C ILE A 148 17.15 -5.27 -16.39
N THR A 149 16.22 -5.98 -15.76
CA THR A 149 16.48 -6.80 -14.57
C THR A 149 16.09 -8.25 -14.83
N LYS A 150 16.72 -9.17 -14.11
CA LYS A 150 16.32 -10.58 -14.13
C LYS A 150 15.25 -10.78 -13.06
N GLU A 151 14.08 -11.23 -13.48
CA GLU A 151 12.95 -11.49 -12.60
C GLU A 151 12.34 -12.85 -12.94
N SER A 152 11.71 -13.50 -11.97
CA SER A 152 11.11 -14.82 -12.18
C SER A 152 9.69 -14.78 -12.74
N SER A 153 9.04 -13.61 -12.72
CA SER A 153 7.67 -13.45 -13.21
C SER A 153 7.30 -12.00 -13.46
N ILE A 154 6.22 -11.80 -14.24
CA ILE A 154 5.57 -10.49 -14.39
C ILE A 154 5.10 -9.90 -13.04
N LYS A 155 4.78 -10.73 -12.05
CA LYS A 155 4.38 -10.24 -10.72
C LYS A 155 5.54 -9.53 -10.01
N GLU A 156 6.76 -10.06 -10.11
CA GLU A 156 7.94 -9.41 -9.52
C GLU A 156 8.31 -8.13 -10.28
N CYS A 157 8.24 -8.15 -11.62
CA CYS A 157 8.34 -6.95 -12.45
C CYS A 157 7.42 -5.82 -11.98
N VAL A 158 6.15 -6.16 -11.76
CA VAL A 158 5.11 -5.23 -11.30
C VAL A 158 5.44 -4.69 -9.91
N LYS A 159 5.89 -5.53 -8.97
CA LYS A 159 6.31 -5.09 -7.63
C LYS A 159 7.51 -4.14 -7.67
N TYR A 160 8.45 -4.40 -8.58
CA TYR A 160 9.61 -3.52 -8.77
C TYR A 160 9.16 -2.16 -9.33
N CYS A 161 8.34 -2.16 -10.38
CA CYS A 161 7.86 -0.94 -11.02
C CYS A 161 6.97 -0.08 -10.12
N ILE A 162 6.03 -0.68 -9.40
CA ILE A 162 5.06 0.09 -8.61
C ILE A 162 5.77 0.93 -7.52
N LYS A 163 6.84 0.40 -6.93
CA LYS A 163 7.63 1.06 -5.89
C LYS A 163 8.48 2.21 -6.42
N SER A 164 8.88 2.14 -7.69
CA SER A 164 9.71 3.15 -8.35
C SER A 164 8.85 4.31 -8.83
N ASP A 165 9.22 5.54 -8.46
CA ASP A 165 8.47 6.75 -8.85
C ASP A 165 8.64 7.11 -10.33
N ASP A 166 9.77 6.72 -10.93
CA ASP A 166 10.11 6.93 -12.34
C ASP A 166 9.61 5.81 -13.26
N CYS A 167 9.10 4.69 -12.75
CA CYS A 167 8.61 3.61 -13.59
C CYS A 167 7.20 3.91 -14.11
N ILE A 168 7.04 3.92 -15.43
CA ILE A 168 5.75 4.08 -16.11
C ILE A 168 5.21 2.75 -16.61
N ALA A 169 6.07 1.84 -17.06
CA ALA A 169 5.65 0.52 -17.51
C ALA A 169 6.77 -0.51 -17.37
N VAL A 170 6.39 -1.78 -17.48
CA VAL A 170 7.29 -2.92 -17.62
C VAL A 170 6.78 -3.88 -18.69
N HIS A 171 7.66 -4.71 -19.23
CA HIS A 171 7.24 -5.96 -19.83
C HIS A 171 8.15 -7.11 -19.42
N PHE A 172 7.63 -8.32 -19.52
CA PHE A 172 8.29 -9.55 -19.12
C PHE A 172 8.30 -10.55 -20.27
N ASP A 173 9.47 -11.02 -20.66
CA ASP A 173 9.66 -11.96 -21.79
C ASP A 173 9.75 -13.44 -21.36
N GLY A 174 9.57 -13.74 -20.07
CA GLY A 174 9.75 -15.08 -19.50
C GLY A 174 11.02 -15.22 -18.67
N GLU A 175 12.00 -14.33 -18.83
CA GLU A 175 13.26 -14.35 -18.08
C GLU A 175 13.64 -12.96 -17.54
N ARG A 176 13.33 -11.90 -18.30
CA ARG A 176 13.78 -10.55 -18.03
C ARG A 176 12.62 -9.59 -17.92
N CYS A 177 12.79 -8.67 -16.99
CA CYS A 177 11.97 -7.49 -16.83
C CYS A 177 12.63 -6.32 -17.53
N PHE A 178 11.88 -5.59 -18.34
CA PHE A 178 12.37 -4.35 -18.92
C PHE A 178 11.48 -3.21 -18.45
N LYS A 179 12.11 -2.17 -17.93
CA LYS A 179 11.49 -0.98 -17.35
C LYS A 179 11.45 0.14 -18.38
N PHE A 180 10.36 0.89 -18.35
CA PHE A 180 10.15 2.08 -19.14
C PHE A 180 9.85 3.26 -18.22
N THR A 181 10.47 4.40 -18.50
CA THR A 181 10.32 5.67 -17.76
C THR A 181 9.46 6.70 -18.51
N ASP A 182 9.13 6.42 -19.77
CA ASP A 182 8.30 7.26 -20.64
C ASP A 182 6.97 6.61 -21.02
N GLN A 183 6.06 7.39 -21.62
CA GLN A 183 4.76 6.91 -22.07
C GLN A 183 4.89 6.01 -23.31
N ILE A 184 4.79 4.70 -23.09
CA ILE A 184 4.97 3.69 -24.15
C ILE A 184 3.63 3.24 -24.73
N LYS A 185 3.49 3.23 -26.06
CA LYS A 185 2.39 2.53 -26.75
C LYS A 185 2.83 1.09 -27.06
N PRO A 186 2.26 0.07 -26.39
CA PRO A 186 2.65 -1.31 -26.67
C PRO A 186 2.13 -1.76 -28.04
N TYR A 187 2.80 -2.73 -28.64
CA TYR A 187 2.35 -3.44 -29.84
C TYR A 187 2.18 -4.93 -29.55
N ALA A 188 1.36 -5.61 -30.35
CA ALA A 188 1.07 -7.03 -30.16
C ALA A 188 2.33 -7.89 -30.38
N LYS A 189 2.65 -8.75 -29.42
CA LYS A 189 3.71 -9.75 -29.52
C LYS A 189 3.47 -10.91 -28.58
N THR A 190 3.32 -12.11 -29.15
CA THR A 190 3.03 -13.34 -28.41
C THR A 190 4.12 -13.68 -27.39
N GLY A 191 3.70 -14.15 -26.21
CA GLY A 191 4.60 -14.66 -25.16
C GLY A 191 5.27 -13.58 -24.30
N ILE A 192 4.87 -12.32 -24.46
CA ILE A 192 5.35 -11.20 -23.64
C ILE A 192 4.16 -10.56 -22.95
N ASP A 193 4.29 -10.32 -21.65
CA ASP A 193 3.31 -9.59 -20.87
C ASP A 193 3.80 -8.17 -20.64
N PHE A 194 2.98 -7.17 -20.98
CA PHE A 194 3.26 -5.76 -20.75
C PHE A 194 2.36 -5.24 -19.64
N SER A 195 2.90 -4.47 -18.70
CA SER A 195 2.14 -3.88 -17.60
C SER A 195 2.43 -2.39 -17.47
N ARG A 196 1.38 -1.57 -17.42
CA ARG A 196 1.51 -0.11 -17.30
C ARG A 196 1.03 0.38 -15.94
N LYS A 197 1.78 1.31 -15.34
CA LYS A 197 1.39 2.03 -14.14
C LYS A 197 0.30 3.03 -14.46
N ILE A 198 -0.83 2.93 -13.76
CA ILE A 198 -1.94 3.87 -13.82
C ILE A 198 -2.12 4.45 -12.43
N CYS A 199 -2.00 5.77 -12.32
CA CYS A 199 -2.15 6.50 -11.07
C CYS A 199 -3.40 7.39 -11.13
N LYS A 200 -4.27 7.26 -10.13
CA LYS A 200 -5.45 8.12 -9.95
C LYS A 200 -5.29 8.93 -8.69
N GLN A 201 -5.39 10.25 -8.83
CA GLN A 201 -5.44 11.15 -7.70
C GLN A 201 -6.87 11.16 -7.14
N PHE A 202 -6.98 10.98 -5.82
CA PHE A 202 -8.22 11.19 -5.10
C PHE A 202 -8.21 12.62 -4.55
N MET A 203 -9.17 13.40 -5.01
CA MET A 203 -9.60 14.63 -4.35
C MET A 203 -11.04 14.36 -3.90
N ASP A 204 -11.20 13.96 -2.64
CA ASP A 204 -12.52 13.92 -2.01
C ASP A 204 -13.00 15.33 -1.65
#